data_AF-A0A2K3J885-F1
#
_entry.id   AF-A0A2K3J885-F1
#
_cell.length_a   1.000
_cell.length_b   1.000
_cell.length_c   1.000
_cell.angle_alpha   90.00
_cell.angle_beta   90.00
_cell.angle_gamma   90.00
#
_symmetry.space_group_name_H-M   'P 1'
#
loop_
_entity.id
_entity.type
_entity.pdbx_description
1 polymer ?
#
loop_
_entity_poly.entity_id
_entity_poly.type
_entity_poly.pdbx_seq_one_letter_code
_entity_poly.pdbx_strand_id
1 'polypeptide(L)'
;MYFFLLSYSILGAGLKYIDDAFDKKIFNRSIAIAIAPVLSILGAYSMMIDPVSATILLAVICGVLLKGKIDNVAFALGFAVVILIAALSGIQFLVLPLILLTTAAVLDEVGNDYIDSVKDQLNPKNPFHMFTKYFLGHRWIMKTGILFLAIMNLVPLFFLLAMILFDYAYLTVNAYSQVKCQMTSASKIGKVIASVGHIFK
;
A
#
# COMPACT_ATOMS: atom_id res chain seq x y z
N MET A 1 14.70 14.42 -6.66
CA MET A 1 13.49 14.17 -7.48
C MET A 1 13.44 12.73 -8.01
N TYR A 2 14.25 12.34 -9.01
CA TYR A 2 14.16 11.01 -9.64
C TYR A 2 14.26 9.83 -8.66
N PHE A 3 15.16 9.96 -7.68
CA PHE A 3 15.28 8.99 -6.59
C PHE A 3 13.94 8.74 -5.89
N PHE A 4 13.17 9.79 -5.53
CA PHE A 4 11.89 9.64 -4.84
C PHE A 4 10.81 9.01 -5.72
N LEU A 5 10.77 9.36 -7.01
CA LEU A 5 9.82 8.74 -7.95
C LEU A 5 10.05 7.23 -8.03
N LEU A 6 11.31 6.81 -8.12
CA LEU A 6 11.69 5.41 -8.17
C LEU A 6 11.46 4.71 -6.82
N SER A 7 11.88 5.33 -5.72
CA SER A 7 11.77 4.71 -4.39
C SER A 7 10.32 4.49 -3.99
N TYR A 8 9.44 5.48 -4.22
CA TYR A 8 8.00 5.35 -3.96
C TYR A 8 7.36 4.26 -4.82
N SER A 9 7.74 4.15 -6.09
CA SER A 9 7.27 3.06 -6.96
C SER A 9 7.67 1.67 -6.40
N ILE A 10 8.94 1.51 -6.00
CA ILE A 10 9.45 0.26 -5.44
C ILE A 10 8.77 -0.06 -4.10
N LEU A 11 8.58 0.94 -3.23
CA LEU A 11 7.88 0.78 -1.96
C LEU A 11 6.44 0.33 -2.18
N GLY A 12 5.69 0.97 -3.08
CA GLY A 12 4.30 0.61 -3.37
C GLY A 12 4.15 -0.82 -3.88
N ALA A 13 4.94 -1.20 -4.88
CA ALA A 13 4.95 -2.57 -5.41
C ALA A 13 5.39 -3.59 -4.35
N GLY A 14 6.46 -3.29 -3.62
CA GLY A 14 7.05 -4.18 -2.63
C GLY A 14 6.13 -4.44 -1.43
N LEU A 15 5.43 -3.41 -0.95
CA LEU A 15 4.45 -3.55 0.13
C LEU A 15 3.30 -4.47 -0.31
N LYS A 16 2.77 -4.32 -1.53
CA LYS A 16 1.71 -5.23 -2.02
C LYS A 16 2.21 -6.65 -2.24
N TYR A 17 3.45 -6.82 -2.67
CA TYR A 17 4.05 -8.13 -2.81
C TYR A 17 4.11 -8.86 -1.47
N ILE A 18 4.55 -8.19 -0.41
CA ILE A 18 4.63 -8.74 0.94
C ILE A 18 3.24 -9.10 1.47
N ASP A 19 2.29 -8.18 1.34
CA ASP A 19 0.89 -8.36 1.71
C ASP A 19 0.30 -9.64 1.09
N ASP A 20 0.34 -9.75 -0.24
CA ASP A 20 -0.23 -10.90 -0.96
C ASP A 20 0.55 -12.21 -0.74
N ALA A 21 1.84 -12.16 -0.36
CA ALA A 21 2.62 -13.34 -0.01
C ALA A 21 2.12 -14.00 1.28
N PHE A 22 1.68 -13.19 2.24
CA PHE A 22 1.25 -13.68 3.54
C PHE A 22 -0.24 -13.99 3.59
N ASP A 23 -1.06 -13.10 3.05
CA ASP A 23 -2.53 -13.21 3.06
C ASP A 23 -3.02 -14.26 2.08
N LYS A 24 -2.64 -14.11 0.81
CA LYS A 24 -3.15 -14.96 -0.28
C LYS A 24 -2.26 -16.17 -0.56
N LYS A 25 -1.05 -16.23 0.00
CA LYS A 25 -0.04 -17.30 -0.21
C LYS A 25 0.30 -17.52 -1.70
N ILE A 26 0.18 -16.47 -2.52
CA ILE A 26 0.43 -16.51 -3.97
C ILE A 26 1.93 -16.34 -4.29
N PHE A 27 2.62 -15.62 -3.42
CA PHE A 27 4.06 -15.39 -3.49
C PHE A 27 4.81 -16.18 -2.41
N ASN A 28 6.12 -16.31 -2.58
CA ASN A 28 6.95 -17.03 -1.64
C ASN A 28 7.17 -16.17 -0.38
N ARG A 29 6.74 -16.70 0.77
CA ARG A 29 6.88 -16.05 2.08
C ARG A 29 8.33 -15.78 2.46
N SER A 30 9.25 -16.69 2.17
CA SER A 30 10.68 -16.50 2.47
C SER A 30 11.27 -15.33 1.70
N ILE A 31 10.84 -15.16 0.44
CA ILE A 31 11.25 -14.00 -0.38
C ILE A 31 10.65 -12.71 0.19
N ALA A 32 9.38 -12.73 0.60
CA ALA A 32 8.75 -11.57 1.22
C ALA A 32 9.43 -11.14 2.53
N ILE A 33 9.84 -12.09 3.37
CA ILE A 33 10.63 -11.83 4.59
C ILE A 33 11.98 -11.19 4.25
N ALA A 34 12.65 -11.64 3.18
CA ALA A 34 13.93 -11.07 2.76
C ALA A 34 13.79 -9.67 2.13
N ILE A 35 12.68 -9.42 1.41
CA ILE A 35 12.41 -8.11 0.78
C ILE A 35 12.01 -7.05 1.82
N ALA A 36 11.30 -7.43 2.90
CA ALA A 36 10.79 -6.47 3.88
C ALA A 36 11.88 -5.56 4.52
N PRO A 37 13.04 -6.07 4.98
CA PRO A 37 14.14 -5.23 5.47
C PRO A 37 14.68 -4.29 4.39
N VAL A 38 14.82 -4.76 3.15
CA VAL A 38 15.35 -3.95 2.03
C VAL A 38 14.43 -2.77 1.73
N LEU A 39 13.11 -3.00 1.67
CA LEU A 39 12.13 -1.93 1.50
C LEU A 39 12.13 -0.97 2.69
N SER A 40 12.31 -1.50 3.90
CA SER A 40 12.34 -0.69 5.12
C SER A 40 13.57 0.22 5.16
N ILE A 41 14.73 -0.28 4.73
CA ILE A 41 15.95 0.51 4.56
C ILE A 41 15.74 1.58 3.47
N LEU A 42 15.15 1.21 2.32
CA LEU A 42 14.86 2.18 1.24
C LEU A 42 13.90 3.29 1.71
N GLY A 43 12.86 2.91 2.46
CA GLY A 43 11.92 3.84 3.08
C GLY A 43 12.62 4.76 4.06
N ALA A 44 13.33 4.20 5.04
CA ALA A 44 14.05 4.98 6.04
C ALA A 44 15.12 5.90 5.43
N TYR A 45 15.89 5.43 4.44
CA TYR A 45 16.83 6.28 3.71
C TYR A 45 16.11 7.42 2.99
N SER A 46 14.96 7.15 2.36
CA SER A 46 14.13 8.20 1.74
C SER A 46 13.61 9.22 2.75
N MET A 47 13.38 8.84 4.00
CA MET A 47 13.02 9.76 5.08
C MET A 47 14.23 10.57 5.58
N MET A 48 15.41 9.95 5.68
CA MET A 48 16.62 10.63 6.19
C MET A 48 17.09 11.75 5.28
N ILE A 49 16.97 11.60 3.96
CA ILE A 49 17.51 12.56 3.00
C ILE A 49 16.55 13.72 2.69
N ASP A 50 15.27 13.62 3.06
CA ASP A 50 14.28 14.67 2.78
C ASP A 50 13.12 14.68 3.80
N PRO A 51 12.85 15.82 4.46
CA PRO A 51 11.84 15.91 5.52
C PRO A 51 10.39 15.80 5.02
N VAL A 52 10.13 16.14 3.75
CA VAL A 52 8.80 15.99 3.15
C VAL A 52 8.51 14.51 2.90
N SER A 53 9.49 13.80 2.36
CA SER A 53 9.45 12.34 2.22
C SER A 53 9.27 11.65 3.57
N ALA A 54 10.00 12.10 4.60
CA ALA A 54 9.82 11.63 5.98
C ALA A 54 8.38 11.80 6.45
N THR A 55 7.82 13.00 6.27
CA THR A 55 6.46 13.34 6.66
C THR A 55 5.43 12.45 5.97
N ILE A 56 5.53 12.26 4.65
CA ILE A 56 4.59 11.46 3.86
C ILE A 56 4.66 9.98 4.27
N LEU A 57 5.87 9.41 4.32
CA LEU A 57 6.03 7.99 4.65
C LEU A 57 5.66 7.70 6.11
N LEU A 58 5.99 8.59 7.05
CA LEU A 58 5.54 8.48 8.44
C LEU A 58 4.01 8.58 8.54
N ALA A 59 3.38 9.49 7.80
CA ALA A 59 1.92 9.60 7.78
C ALA A 59 1.25 8.31 7.29
N VAL A 60 1.78 7.69 6.22
CA VAL A 60 1.28 6.40 5.72
C VAL A 60 1.45 5.31 6.78
N ILE A 61 2.63 5.22 7.40
CA ILE A 61 2.90 4.24 8.47
C ILE A 61 1.96 4.44 9.65
N CYS A 62 1.80 5.67 10.14
CA CYS A 62 0.87 6.01 11.21
C CYS A 62 -0.57 5.68 10.85
N GLY A 63 -1.02 5.96 9.61
CA GLY A 63 -2.35 5.60 9.14
C GLY A 63 -2.62 4.09 9.21
N VAL A 64 -1.67 3.29 8.72
CA VAL A 64 -1.76 1.82 8.74
C VAL A 64 -1.72 1.25 10.17
N LEU A 65 -0.86 1.81 11.03
CA LEU A 65 -0.77 1.43 12.45
C LEU A 65 -2.07 1.70 13.20
N LEU A 66 -2.63 2.90 13.05
CA LEU A 66 -3.85 3.30 13.73
C LEU A 66 -5.05 2.44 13.31
N LYS A 67 -5.04 1.92 12.08
CA LYS A 67 -6.05 0.98 11.61
C LYS A 67 -5.75 -0.48 11.95
N GLY A 68 -4.58 -0.78 12.52
CA GLY A 68 -4.24 -2.13 12.96
C GLY A 68 -4.07 -3.14 11.83
N LYS A 69 -3.73 -2.70 10.60
CA LYS A 69 -3.48 -3.60 9.46
C LYS A 69 -2.09 -4.25 9.46
N ILE A 70 -1.31 -4.09 10.54
CA ILE A 70 -0.05 -4.82 10.72
C ILE A 70 -0.39 -6.16 11.38
N ASP A 71 -0.74 -7.15 10.55
CA ASP A 71 -1.13 -8.49 10.99
C ASP A 71 -0.03 -9.55 10.78
N ASN A 72 1.12 -9.14 10.25
CA ASN A 72 2.13 -10.06 9.76
C ASN A 72 3.56 -9.73 10.22
N VAL A 73 4.35 -10.78 10.46
CA VAL A 73 5.75 -10.74 10.90
C VAL A 73 6.63 -9.92 9.95
N ALA A 74 6.41 -10.00 8.63
CA ALA A 74 7.21 -9.21 7.68
C ALA A 74 6.93 -7.71 7.80
N PHE A 75 5.67 -7.31 8.02
CA PHE A 75 5.31 -5.92 8.27
C PHE A 75 5.80 -5.44 9.63
N ALA A 76 5.70 -6.28 10.67
CA ALA A 76 6.23 -5.96 12.00
C ALA A 76 7.75 -5.76 12.00
N LEU A 77 8.49 -6.65 11.32
CA LEU A 77 9.94 -6.51 11.12
C LEU A 77 10.28 -5.24 10.36
N GLY A 78 9.59 -4.98 9.25
CA GLY A 78 9.84 -3.80 8.45
C GLY A 78 9.59 -2.50 9.23
N PHE A 79 8.47 -2.47 9.97
CA PHE A 79 8.14 -1.35 10.84
C PHE A 79 9.19 -1.14 11.95
N ALA A 80 9.64 -2.21 12.61
CA ALA A 80 10.68 -2.13 13.63
C ALA A 80 11.99 -1.54 13.07
N VAL A 81 12.39 -1.94 11.85
CA VAL A 81 13.57 -1.39 11.18
C VAL A 81 13.41 0.11 10.89
N VAL A 82 12.25 0.54 10.38
CA VAL A 82 11.99 1.96 10.11
C VAL A 82 12.04 2.79 11.39
N ILE A 83 11.39 2.35 12.46
CA ILE A 83 11.40 3.06 13.76
C ILE A 83 12.80 3.12 14.35
N LEU A 84 13.56 2.02 14.32
CA LEU A 84 14.92 1.98 14.84
C LEU A 84 15.82 2.97 14.08
N ILE A 85 15.76 2.96 12.75
CA ILE A 85 16.55 3.90 11.94
C ILE A 85 16.11 5.33 12.23
N ALA A 86 14.80 5.60 12.27
CA ALA A 86 14.27 6.94 12.54
C ALA A 86 14.70 7.49 13.90
N ALA A 87 14.67 6.66 14.95
CA ALA A 87 15.07 7.04 16.29
C ALA A 87 16.57 7.34 16.39
N LEU A 88 17.42 6.58 15.68
CA LEU A 88 18.87 6.75 15.70
C LEU A 88 19.36 7.93 14.84
N SER A 89 18.64 8.26 13.77
CA SER A 89 19.10 9.24 12.77
C SER A 89 18.57 10.66 12.98
N GLY A 90 17.65 10.88 13.93
CA GLY A 90 17.12 12.22 14.22
C GLY A 90 16.35 12.81 13.04
N ILE A 91 15.55 11.97 12.36
CA ILE A 91 14.81 12.35 11.15
C ILE A 91 13.97 13.60 11.40
N GLN A 92 14.16 14.60 10.53
CA GLN A 92 13.35 15.80 10.51
C GLN A 92 12.05 15.54 9.74
N PHE A 93 10.93 16.02 10.27
CA PHE A 93 9.63 15.93 9.61
C PHE A 93 8.79 17.15 9.97
N LEU A 94 7.80 17.45 9.13
CA LEU A 94 6.93 18.61 9.33
C LEU A 94 5.70 18.18 10.15
N VAL A 95 5.61 18.65 11.41
CA VAL A 95 4.57 18.23 12.36
C VAL A 95 3.15 18.49 11.85
N LEU A 96 2.85 19.71 11.37
CA LEU A 96 1.52 20.07 10.89
C LEU A 96 1.10 19.27 9.64
N PRO A 97 1.93 19.22 8.56
CA PRO A 97 1.74 18.30 7.45
C PRO A 97 1.59 16.83 7.87
N LEU A 98 2.36 16.35 8.85
CA LEU A 98 2.30 14.98 9.33
C LEU A 98 0.92 14.68 9.92
N ILE A 99 0.39 15.56 10.77
CA ILE A 99 -0.95 15.38 11.36
C ILE A 99 -2.01 15.33 10.26
N LEU A 100 -2.00 16.31 9.34
CA LEU A 100 -2.94 16.38 8.23
C LEU A 100 -2.89 15.11 7.37
N LEU A 101 -1.69 14.72 6.94
CA LEU A 101 -1.51 13.55 6.08
C LEU A 101 -1.82 12.24 6.81
N THR A 102 -1.53 12.15 8.11
CA THR A 102 -1.92 10.98 8.91
C THR A 102 -3.44 10.86 8.99
N THR A 103 -4.15 11.96 9.23
CA THR A 103 -5.62 11.95 9.21
C THR A 103 -6.16 11.55 7.84
N ALA A 104 -5.55 12.06 6.76
CA ALA A 104 -5.91 11.68 5.40
C ALA A 104 -5.68 10.18 5.13
N ALA A 105 -4.54 9.63 5.59
CA ALA A 105 -4.23 8.21 5.45
C ALA A 105 -5.19 7.31 6.24
N VAL A 106 -5.57 7.71 7.46
CA VAL A 106 -6.59 6.98 8.25
C VAL A 106 -7.95 7.02 7.54
N LEU A 107 -8.37 8.19 7.04
CA LEU A 107 -9.62 8.34 6.32
C LEU A 107 -9.64 7.53 5.02
N ASP A 108 -8.52 7.45 4.31
CA ASP A 108 -8.37 6.59 3.14
C ASP A 108 -8.57 5.12 3.49
N GLU A 109 -8.03 4.66 4.62
CA GLU A 109 -8.20 3.28 5.05
C GLU A 109 -9.63 2.97 5.47
N VAL A 110 -10.26 3.88 6.23
CA VAL A 110 -11.67 3.77 6.63
C VAL A 110 -12.59 3.81 5.40
N GLY A 111 -12.28 4.69 4.45
CA GLY A 111 -13.01 4.81 3.19
C GLY A 111 -12.91 3.54 2.35
N ASN A 112 -11.72 2.97 2.23
CA ASN A 112 -11.52 1.72 1.50
C ASN A 112 -12.28 0.56 2.16
N ASP A 113 -12.17 0.39 3.48
CA ASP A 113 -12.88 -0.66 4.22
C ASP A 113 -14.41 -0.51 4.10
N TYR A 114 -14.91 0.74 4.12
CA TYR A 114 -16.33 1.01 3.90
C TYR A 114 -16.76 0.54 2.50
N ILE A 115 -16.04 0.91 1.44
CA ILE A 115 -16.35 0.49 0.07
C ILE A 115 -16.33 -1.03 -0.08
N ASP A 116 -15.37 -1.72 0.54
CA ASP A 116 -15.30 -3.17 0.51
C ASP A 116 -16.51 -3.81 1.20
N SER A 117 -17.04 -3.21 2.28
CA SER A 117 -18.24 -3.69 2.98
C SER A 117 -19.55 -3.50 2.22
N VAL A 118 -19.66 -2.42 1.42
CA VAL A 118 -20.90 -2.10 0.68
C VAL A 118 -20.83 -2.46 -0.81
N LYS A 119 -19.75 -3.11 -1.25
CA LYS A 119 -19.44 -3.35 -2.66
C LYS A 119 -20.57 -4.01 -3.45
N ASP A 120 -21.28 -4.96 -2.84
CA ASP A 120 -22.38 -5.70 -3.46
C ASP A 120 -23.70 -4.91 -3.49
N GLN A 121 -23.81 -3.85 -2.68
CA GLN A 121 -24.99 -2.98 -2.58
C GLN A 121 -24.87 -1.72 -3.46
N LEU A 122 -23.66 -1.41 -3.92
CA LEU A 122 -23.41 -0.25 -4.77
C LEU A 122 -23.96 -0.46 -6.17
N ASN A 123 -25.02 0.28 -6.52
CA ASN A 123 -25.57 0.29 -7.86
C ASN A 123 -24.57 0.86 -8.89
N PRO A 124 -24.10 0.07 -9.88
CA PRO A 124 -23.09 0.52 -10.85
C PRO A 124 -23.63 1.57 -11.84
N LYS A 125 -24.96 1.77 -11.91
CA LYS A 125 -25.58 2.75 -12.81
C LYS A 125 -25.59 4.17 -12.24
N ASN A 126 -25.36 4.34 -10.94
CA ASN A 126 -25.29 5.66 -10.33
C ASN A 126 -23.87 6.23 -10.45
N PRO A 127 -23.66 7.37 -11.14
CA PRO A 127 -22.33 7.98 -11.28
C PRO A 127 -21.72 8.35 -9.94
N PHE A 128 -22.53 8.71 -8.94
CA PHE A 128 -22.04 9.01 -7.59
C PHE A 128 -21.43 7.79 -6.91
N HIS A 129 -22.07 6.61 -7.02
CA HIS A 129 -21.54 5.36 -6.45
C HIS A 129 -20.27 4.90 -7.16
N MET A 130 -20.16 5.13 -8.47
CA MET A 130 -18.94 4.85 -9.21
C MET A 130 -17.80 5.77 -8.75
N PHE A 131 -18.09 7.06 -8.56
CA PHE A 131 -17.13 8.02 -8.05
C PHE A 131 -16.67 7.67 -6.63
N THR A 132 -17.59 7.39 -5.70
CA THR A 132 -17.22 7.06 -4.31
C THR A 132 -16.39 5.78 -4.24
N LYS A 133 -16.75 4.76 -5.03
CA LYS A 133 -15.97 3.53 -5.17
C LYS A 133 -14.56 3.81 -5.70
N TYR A 134 -14.43 4.64 -6.72
CA TYR A 134 -13.13 5.00 -7.29
C TYR A 134 -12.31 5.85 -6.32
N PHE A 135 -12.90 6.89 -5.73
CA PHE A 135 -12.21 7.85 -4.89
C PHE A 135 -11.72 7.22 -3.58
N LEU A 136 -12.61 6.52 -2.86
CA LEU A 136 -12.26 5.88 -1.59
C LEU A 136 -11.50 4.56 -1.81
N GLY A 137 -11.79 3.81 -2.88
CA GLY A 137 -11.09 2.56 -3.19
C GLY A 137 -9.66 2.76 -3.71
N HIS A 138 -9.33 3.92 -4.29
CA HIS A 138 -7.97 4.27 -4.70
C HIS A 138 -7.25 5.21 -3.73
N ARG A 139 -7.72 5.34 -2.48
CA ARG A 139 -7.07 6.14 -1.44
C ARG A 139 -6.69 7.55 -1.92
N TRP A 140 -7.66 8.28 -2.45
CA TRP A 140 -7.41 9.61 -3.03
C TRP A 140 -7.28 10.72 -1.98
N ILE A 141 -7.71 10.52 -0.73
CA ILE A 141 -7.71 11.56 0.30
C ILE A 141 -6.27 11.99 0.61
N MET A 142 -5.33 11.06 0.76
CA MET A 142 -3.91 11.33 0.95
C MET A 142 -3.33 12.18 -0.20
N LYS A 143 -3.67 11.85 -1.45
CA LYS A 143 -3.21 12.60 -2.63
C LYS A 143 -3.76 14.02 -2.63
N THR A 144 -5.03 14.21 -2.26
CA THR A 144 -5.61 15.54 -2.13
C THR A 144 -4.96 16.34 -1.00
N GLY A 145 -4.59 15.70 0.11
CA GLY A 145 -3.84 16.32 1.20
C GLY A 145 -2.45 16.80 0.74
N ILE A 146 -1.73 15.98 -0.03
CA ILE A 146 -0.44 16.37 -0.61
C ILE A 146 -0.59 17.50 -1.62
N LEU A 147 -1.62 17.44 -2.48
CA LEU A 147 -1.92 18.51 -3.43
C LEU A 147 -2.21 19.83 -2.71
N PHE A 148 -3.01 19.80 -1.64
CA PHE A 148 -3.28 20.98 -0.82
C PHE A 148 -1.99 21.57 -0.24
N LEU A 149 -1.12 20.74 0.34
CA LEU A 149 0.18 21.19 0.87
C LEU A 149 1.10 21.74 -0.24
N ALA A 150 1.01 21.20 -1.46
CA ALA A 150 1.76 21.69 -2.61
C ALA A 150 1.26 23.06 -3.10
N ILE A 151 -0.05 23.30 -3.08
CA ILE A 151 -0.62 24.63 -3.39
C ILE A 151 -0.20 25.67 -2.34
N MET A 152 -0.10 25.25 -1.07
CA MET A 152 0.45 26.08 0.02
C MET A 152 1.98 26.24 -0.03
N ASN A 153 2.64 25.67 -1.05
CA ASN A 153 4.09 25.71 -1.25
C ASN A 153 4.90 25.09 -0.09
N LEU A 154 4.28 24.18 0.69
CA LEU A 154 4.91 23.44 1.79
C LEU A 154 5.54 22.13 1.32
N VAL A 155 5.02 21.57 0.22
CA VAL A 155 5.45 20.28 -0.35
C VAL A 155 5.69 20.44 -1.84
N PRO A 156 6.85 20.02 -2.38
CA PRO A 156 7.07 20.03 -3.82
C PRO A 156 6.06 19.14 -4.57
N LEU A 157 5.55 19.63 -5.71
CA LEU A 157 4.53 18.92 -6.51
C LEU A 157 4.99 17.51 -6.95
N PHE A 158 6.29 17.27 -7.12
CA PHE A 158 6.78 15.94 -7.52
C PHE A 158 6.51 14.86 -6.47
N PHE A 159 6.26 15.20 -5.20
CA PHE A 159 5.84 14.22 -4.19
C PHE A 159 4.41 13.73 -4.41
N LEU A 160 3.53 14.55 -4.99
CA LEU A 160 2.23 14.08 -5.47
C LEU A 160 2.41 13.03 -6.55
N LEU A 161 3.30 13.30 -7.52
CA LEU A 161 3.63 12.33 -8.57
C LEU A 161 4.25 11.05 -7.99
N ALA A 162 5.15 11.17 -7.02
CA ALA A 162 5.76 10.02 -6.33
C ALA A 162 4.68 9.15 -5.66
N MET A 163 3.71 9.76 -4.96
CA MET A 163 2.60 9.02 -4.35
C MET A 163 1.62 8.41 -5.36
N ILE A 164 1.38 9.08 -6.48
CA ILE A 164 0.61 8.48 -7.58
C ILE A 164 1.32 7.22 -8.09
N LEU A 165 2.65 7.29 -8.32
CA LEU A 165 3.43 6.15 -8.76
C LEU A 165 3.46 5.02 -7.73
N PHE A 166 3.57 5.34 -6.44
CA PHE A 166 3.44 4.38 -5.35
C PHE A 166 2.13 3.57 -5.47
N ASP A 167 1.00 4.26 -5.64
CA ASP A 167 -0.30 3.59 -5.70
C ASP A 167 -0.49 2.80 -7.00
N TYR A 168 -0.05 3.31 -8.15
CA TYR A 168 -0.11 2.54 -9.39
C TYR A 168 0.80 1.30 -9.35
N ALA A 169 1.98 1.40 -8.75
CA ALA A 169 2.86 0.27 -8.53
C ALA A 169 2.21 -0.77 -7.58
N TYR A 170 1.54 -0.31 -6.53
CA TYR A 170 0.75 -1.18 -5.65
C TYR A 170 -0.38 -1.90 -6.42
N LEU A 171 -1.15 -1.16 -7.23
CA LEU A 171 -2.28 -1.70 -7.99
C LEU A 171 -1.85 -2.70 -9.07
N THR A 172 -0.73 -2.45 -9.74
CA THR A 172 -0.21 -3.38 -10.77
C THR A 172 0.18 -4.72 -10.15
N VAL A 173 0.83 -4.73 -8.99
CA VAL A 173 1.12 -5.97 -8.25
C VAL A 173 -0.17 -6.65 -7.79
N ASN A 174 -1.16 -5.90 -7.31
CA ASN A 174 -2.46 -6.46 -6.93
C ASN A 174 -3.17 -7.13 -8.12
N ALA A 175 -3.18 -6.48 -9.30
CA ALA A 175 -3.78 -7.05 -10.52
C ALA A 175 -3.05 -8.34 -10.95
N TYR A 176 -1.72 -8.32 -10.93
CA TYR A 176 -0.91 -9.51 -11.24
C TYR A 176 -1.19 -10.67 -10.26
N SER A 177 -1.29 -10.36 -8.98
CA SER A 177 -1.64 -11.32 -7.93
C SER A 177 -3.03 -11.93 -8.12
N GLN A 178 -4.04 -11.13 -8.46
CA GLN A 178 -5.40 -11.61 -8.75
C GLN A 178 -5.42 -12.60 -9.94
N VAL A 179 -4.73 -12.27 -11.02
CA VAL A 179 -4.60 -13.15 -12.19
C VAL A 179 -3.96 -14.48 -11.81
N LYS A 180 -2.87 -14.44 -11.02
CA LYS A 180 -2.18 -15.65 -10.54
C LYS A 180 -3.05 -16.49 -9.59
N CYS A 181 -3.87 -15.84 -8.76
CA CYS A 181 -4.83 -16.50 -7.88
C CYS A 181 -5.89 -17.29 -8.67
N GLN A 182 -6.45 -16.67 -9.71
CA GLN A 182 -7.44 -17.30 -10.58
C GLN A 182 -6.86 -18.52 -11.31
N MET A 183 -5.65 -18.40 -11.86
CA MET A 183 -4.94 -19.51 -12.53
C MET A 183 -4.70 -20.70 -11.58
N THR A 184 -4.28 -20.41 -10.34
CA THR A 184 -4.02 -21.46 -9.34
C THR A 184 -5.31 -22.17 -8.92
N SER A 185 -6.41 -21.43 -8.81
CA SER A 185 -7.73 -21.99 -8.47
C SER A 185 -8.27 -22.86 -9.61
N ALA A 186 -8.18 -22.40 -10.87
CA ALA A 186 -8.58 -23.18 -12.04
C ALA A 186 -7.76 -24.48 -12.18
N SER A 187 -6.44 -24.43 -11.93
CA SER A 187 -5.58 -25.62 -11.93
C SER A 187 -5.97 -26.64 -10.86
N LYS A 188 -6.30 -26.19 -9.64
CA LYS A 188 -6.79 -27.08 -8.57
C LYS A 188 -8.09 -27.77 -8.95
N ILE A 189 -9.05 -27.04 -9.52
CA ILE A 189 -10.33 -27.60 -9.96
C ILE A 189 -10.11 -28.66 -11.05
N GLY A 190 -9.25 -28.38 -12.03
CA GLY A 190 -8.90 -29.37 -13.06
C GLY A 190 -8.30 -30.66 -12.50
N LYS A 191 -7.43 -30.55 -11.48
CA LYS A 191 -6.86 -31.73 -10.79
C LYS A 191 -7.90 -32.53 -10.00
N VAL A 192 -8.84 -31.87 -9.33
CA VAL A 192 -9.92 -32.54 -8.58
C VAL A 192 -10.88 -33.27 -9.52
N ILE A 193 -11.25 -32.65 -10.65
CA ILE A 193 -12.10 -33.32 -11.66
C ILE A 193 -11.38 -34.54 -12.24
N ALA A 194 -10.08 -34.42 -12.52
CA ALA A 194 -9.27 -35.54 -13.01
C ALA A 194 -9.15 -36.68 -11.98
N SER A 195 -9.03 -36.39 -10.68
CA SER A 195 -8.95 -37.43 -9.64
C SER A 195 -10.29 -38.13 -9.41
N VAL A 196 -11.41 -37.40 -9.48
CA VAL A 196 -12.74 -38.00 -9.34
C VAL A 196 -13.09 -38.85 -10.56
N GLY A 197 -12.73 -38.41 -11.77
CA GLY A 197 -12.92 -39.21 -12.99
C GLY A 197 -12.18 -40.56 -12.99
N HIS A 198 -11.11 -40.70 -12.21
CA HIS A 198 -10.39 -41.96 -12.01
C HIS A 198 -11.06 -42.91 -11.00
N ILE A 199 -11.93 -42.41 -10.12
CA ILE A 199 -12.66 -43.22 -9.12
C ILE A 199 -13.93 -43.84 -9.73
N PHE A 200 -14.45 -43.25 -10.81
CA PHE A 200 -15.64 -43.72 -11.53
C PHE A 200 -15.31 -44.57 -12.78
N LYS A 201 -14.07 -45.07 -12.90
CA LYS A 201 -13.67 -46.11 -13.85
C LYS A 201 -13.41 -47.42 -13.11
#